data_AF-A0A0R2QTN0-F1
#
_entry.id   AF-A0A0R2QTN0-F1
#
_cell.length_a   1.000
_cell.length_b   1.000
_cell.length_c   1.000
_cell.angle_alpha   90.00
_cell.angle_beta   90.00
_cell.angle_gamma   90.00
#
_symmetry.space_group_name_H-M   'P 1'
#
loop_
_entity.id
_entity.type
_entity.pdbx_description
1 polymer ?
#
loop_
_entity_poly.entity_id
_entity_poly.type
_entity_poly.pdbx_seq_one_letter_code
_entity_poly.pdbx_strand_id
1 'polypeptide(L)'
;TFYIKDEKGAFIVNPEALALIEKGDKPSTAEQVRTRALSALAQEARMMLDEGVVATASEIDLCMLLGAGWPMHLGGILPYLDREGISEAVCGQRFHPPQVASLPA
;
A
#
# COMPACT_ATOMS: atom_id res chain seq x y z
N THR A 1 10.49 3.30 18.85
CA THR A 1 9.99 4.27 17.84
C THR A 1 11.14 4.77 17.00
N PHE A 2 10.93 4.96 15.69
CA PHE A 2 11.97 5.46 14.77
C PHE A 2 12.35 6.93 15.00
N TYR A 3 11.50 7.70 15.67
CA TYR A 3 11.71 9.11 16.00
C TYR A 3 11.54 9.37 17.50
N ILE A 4 12.29 10.33 18.04
CA ILE A 4 12.16 10.89 19.39
C ILE A 4 11.95 12.41 19.31
N LYS A 5 11.35 13.00 20.34
CA LYS A 5 11.23 14.46 20.43
C LYS A 5 12.47 15.03 21.12
N ASP A 6 13.02 16.12 20.58
CA ASP A 6 14.04 16.91 21.26
C ASP A 6 13.43 17.80 22.36
N GLU A 7 14.27 18.54 23.09
CA GLU A 7 13.85 19.48 24.14
C GLU A 7 12.91 20.60 23.63
N LYS A 8 12.92 20.88 22.32
CA LYS A 8 12.07 21.87 21.65
C LYS A 8 10.79 21.23 21.08
N GLY A 9 10.60 19.93 21.26
CA GLY A 9 9.46 19.16 20.78
C GLY A 9 9.54 18.73 19.30
N ALA A 10 10.64 19.00 18.60
CA ALA A 10 10.85 18.60 17.22
C ALA A 10 11.19 17.10 17.12
N PHE A 11 10.68 16.43 16.09
CA PHE A 11 10.97 15.01 15.86
C PHE A 11 12.34 14.84 15.20
N ILE A 12 13.26 14.15 15.88
CA ILE A 12 14.57 13.74 15.36
C ILE A 12 14.64 12.22 15.23
N VAL A 13 15.53 11.72 14.37
CA VAL A 13 15.77 10.27 14.23
C VAL A 13 16.31 9.73 15.55
N ASN A 14 15.73 8.62 16.02
CA ASN A 14 16.19 7.96 17.25
C ASN A 14 17.54 7.25 17.01
N PRO A 15 18.64 7.65 17.68
CA PRO A 15 19.95 7.03 17.49
C PRO A 15 19.97 5.56 17.91
N GLU A 16 19.25 5.20 18.97
CA GLU A 16 19.18 3.81 19.46
C GLU A 16 18.44 2.92 18.46
N ALA A 17 17.32 3.40 17.90
CA ALA A 17 16.62 2.66 16.86
C ALA A 17 17.49 2.49 15.61
N LEU A 18 18.25 3.52 15.24
CA LEU A 18 19.14 3.47 14.08
C LEU A 18 20.30 2.48 14.27
N ALA A 19 20.82 2.35 15.48
CA ALA A 19 21.87 1.40 15.81
C ALA A 19 21.42 -0.07 15.71
N LEU A 20 20.11 -0.32 15.84
CA LEU A 20 19.50 -1.65 15.70
C LEU A 20 19.13 -2.00 14.25
N ILE A 21 19.18 -1.05 13.32
CA ILE A 21 18.84 -1.30 11.91
C ILE A 21 20.06 -1.85 11.18
N GLU A 22 19.96 -3.10 10.74
CA GLU A 22 20.90 -3.68 9.77
C GLU A 22 20.64 -3.10 8.38
N LYS A 23 21.65 -2.43 7.81
CA LYS A 23 21.55 -1.79 6.49
C LYS A 23 22.25 -2.66 5.46
N GLY A 24 21.61 -2.82 4.30
CA GLY A 24 22.27 -3.35 3.11
C GLY A 24 23.15 -2.31 2.42
N ASP A 25 23.94 -2.77 1.45
CA ASP A 25 24.83 -1.98 0.61
C ASP A 25 24.18 -1.47 -0.69
N LYS A 26 22.97 -1.96 -1.00
CA LYS A 26 22.23 -1.64 -2.23
C LYS A 26 20.92 -0.91 -1.89
N PRO A 27 20.91 0.43 -1.86
CA PRO A 27 19.70 1.18 -1.57
C PRO A 27 18.69 1.00 -2.71
N SER A 28 17.42 0.81 -2.35
CA SER A 28 16.32 0.80 -3.31
C SER A 28 16.00 2.22 -3.78
N THR A 29 15.60 2.35 -5.04
CA THR A 29 14.99 3.58 -5.55
C THR A 29 13.58 3.78 -4.96
N ALA A 30 13.06 5.01 -5.02
CA ALA A 30 11.69 5.31 -4.59
C ALA A 30 10.65 4.41 -5.30
N GLU A 31 10.81 4.22 -6.61
CA GLU A 31 9.92 3.34 -7.38
C GLU A 31 10.03 1.88 -6.95
N GLN A 32 11.23 1.37 -6.66
CA GLN A 32 11.38 0.00 -6.16
C GLN A 32 10.68 -0.21 -4.82
N VAL A 33 10.76 0.77 -3.91
CA VAL A 33 10.06 0.72 -2.63
C VAL A 33 8.54 0.77 -2.84
N ARG A 34 8.07 1.69 -3.69
CA ARG A 34 6.65 1.84 -4.03
C ARG A 34 6.09 0.55 -4.64
N THR A 35 6.74 -0.01 -5.65
CA THR A 35 6.32 -1.25 -6.29
C THR A 35 6.23 -2.38 -5.29
N ARG A 36 7.25 -2.60 -4.45
CA ARG A 36 7.22 -3.67 -3.44
C ARG A 36 6.05 -3.51 -2.45
N ALA A 37 5.79 -2.30 -1.98
CA ALA A 37 4.69 -2.04 -1.06
C ALA A 37 3.32 -2.30 -1.72
N LEU A 38 3.12 -1.79 -2.93
CA LEU A 38 1.86 -1.96 -3.67
C LEU A 38 1.62 -3.41 -4.10
N SER A 39 2.67 -4.12 -4.51
CA SER A 39 2.57 -5.55 -4.84
C SER A 39 2.21 -6.39 -3.62
N ALA A 40 2.81 -6.11 -2.45
CA ALA A 40 2.44 -6.79 -1.22
C ALA A 40 0.97 -6.52 -0.83
N LEU A 41 0.52 -5.26 -0.94
CA LEU A 41 -0.88 -4.89 -0.68
C LEU A 41 -1.84 -5.60 -1.64
N ALA A 42 -1.49 -5.73 -2.92
CA ALA A 42 -2.29 -6.48 -3.89
C ALA A 42 -2.38 -7.97 -3.50
N GLN A 43 -1.26 -8.58 -3.12
CA GLN A 43 -1.22 -9.99 -2.72
C GLN A 43 -2.08 -10.25 -1.47
N GLU A 44 -1.94 -9.41 -0.43
CA GLU A 44 -2.77 -9.51 0.78
C GLU A 44 -4.25 -9.29 0.49
N ALA A 45 -4.61 -8.29 -0.31
CA ALA A 45 -6.01 -8.05 -0.69
C ALA A 45 -6.63 -9.25 -1.42
N ARG A 46 -5.87 -9.93 -2.28
CA ARG A 46 -6.31 -11.15 -2.96
C ARG A 46 -6.50 -12.30 -1.96
N MET A 47 -5.54 -12.51 -1.06
CA MET A 47 -5.66 -13.53 -0.01
C MET A 47 -6.88 -13.28 0.88
N MET A 48 -7.12 -12.03 1.30
CA MET A 48 -8.31 -11.68 2.09
C MET A 48 -9.63 -12.01 1.39
N LEU A 49 -9.70 -11.86 0.07
CA LEU A 49 -10.87 -12.22 -0.73
C LEU A 49 -10.98 -13.73 -0.94
N ASP A 50 -9.86 -14.43 -1.17
CA ASP A 50 -9.83 -15.89 -1.36
C ASP A 50 -10.19 -16.65 -0.08
N GLU A 51 -9.73 -16.15 1.06
CA GLU A 51 -10.00 -16.72 2.38
C GLU A 51 -11.37 -16.28 2.94
N GLY A 52 -12.05 -15.34 2.28
CA GLY A 52 -13.35 -14.84 2.71
C GLY A 52 -13.31 -13.98 3.98
N VAL A 53 -12.14 -13.38 4.29
CA VAL A 53 -11.99 -12.38 5.37
C VAL A 53 -12.85 -11.15 5.09
N VAL A 54 -12.99 -10.80 3.81
CA VAL A 54 -13.95 -9.82 3.30
C VAL A 54 -14.80 -10.46 2.21
N ALA A 55 -16.02 -9.97 2.02
CA ALA A 55 -16.93 -10.49 1.01
C ALA A 55 -16.69 -9.88 -0.38
N THR A 56 -16.23 -8.62 -0.45
CA THR A 56 -16.05 -7.92 -1.73
C THR A 56 -14.83 -7.00 -1.74
N ALA A 57 -14.29 -6.73 -2.94
CA ALA A 57 -13.20 -5.78 -3.14
C ALA A 57 -13.55 -4.37 -2.61
N SER A 58 -14.81 -3.94 -2.77
CA SER A 58 -15.28 -2.64 -2.30
C SER A 58 -15.21 -2.48 -0.77
N GLU A 59 -15.27 -3.56 0.01
CA GLU A 59 -15.09 -3.49 1.47
C GLU A 59 -13.65 -3.13 1.83
N ILE A 60 -12.67 -3.70 1.13
CA ILE A 60 -11.25 -3.34 1.31
C ILE A 60 -11.05 -1.87 0.96
N ASP A 61 -11.59 -1.39 -0.16
CA ASP A 61 -11.47 0.01 -0.54
C ASP A 61 -12.08 0.95 0.49
N LEU A 62 -13.26 0.61 1.02
CA LEU A 62 -13.91 1.39 2.07
C LEU A 62 -13.05 1.45 3.34
N CYS A 63 -12.50 0.33 3.79
CA CYS A 63 -11.60 0.26 4.94
C CYS A 63 -10.31 1.06 4.72
N MET A 64 -9.78 1.04 3.50
CA MET A 64 -8.57 1.78 3.17
C MET A 64 -8.80 3.28 3.15
N LEU A 65 -9.96 3.73 2.65
CA LEU A 65 -10.34 5.14 2.64
C LEU A 65 -10.66 5.67 4.06
N LEU A 66 -11.44 4.93 4.85
CA LEU A 66 -11.95 5.40 6.14
C LEU A 66 -11.08 5.02 7.34
N GLY A 67 -10.27 3.97 7.23
CA GLY A 67 -9.42 3.46 8.30
C GLY A 67 -7.94 3.75 8.06
N ALA A 68 -7.39 3.27 6.95
CA ALA A 68 -5.96 3.38 6.66
C ALA A 68 -5.52 4.75 6.11
N GLY A 69 -6.47 5.64 5.82
CA GLY A 69 -6.20 6.99 5.34
C GLY A 69 -5.71 7.05 3.89
N TRP A 70 -6.14 6.10 3.04
CA TRP A 70 -5.80 6.10 1.63
C TRP A 70 -6.33 7.37 0.92
N PRO A 71 -5.58 7.96 -0.03
CA PRO A 71 -6.01 9.20 -0.67
C PRO A 71 -7.35 9.05 -1.41
N MET A 72 -8.36 9.80 -0.97
CA MET A 72 -9.73 9.70 -1.51
C MET A 72 -9.83 9.94 -3.02
N HIS A 73 -9.02 10.86 -3.56
CA HIS A 73 -9.02 11.17 -4.98
C HIS A 73 -8.52 10.02 -5.88
N LEU A 74 -7.96 8.96 -5.29
CA LEU A 74 -7.57 7.74 -6.01
C LEU A 74 -8.68 6.68 -6.03
N GLY A 75 -9.80 6.92 -5.35
CA GLY A 75 -11.00 6.08 -5.42
C GLY A 75 -10.96 4.78 -4.61
N GLY A 76 -9.87 4.53 -3.88
CA GLY A 76 -9.60 3.26 -3.20
C GLY A 76 -8.23 2.73 -3.57
N ILE A 77 -7.75 1.70 -2.86
CA ILE A 77 -6.45 1.10 -3.18
C ILE A 77 -6.59 0.13 -4.37
N LEU A 78 -7.66 -0.65 -4.44
CA LEU A 78 -7.82 -1.67 -5.47
C LEU A 78 -8.10 -1.05 -6.85
N PRO A 79 -8.92 0.01 -6.99
CA PRO A 79 -9.01 0.79 -8.23
C PRO A 79 -7.66 1.32 -8.71
N TYR A 80 -6.85 1.81 -7.77
CA TYR A 80 -5.53 2.31 -8.08
C TYR A 80 -4.60 1.19 -8.55
N LEU A 81 -4.57 0.04 -7.86
CA LEU A 81 -3.76 -1.13 -8.27
C LEU A 81 -4.20 -1.67 -9.64
N ASP A 82 -5.50 -1.70 -9.91
CA ASP A 82 -6.07 -2.12 -11.20
C ASP A 82 -5.67 -1.17 -12.34
N ARG A 83 -5.55 0.13 -12.05
CA ARG A 83 -5.12 1.15 -13.04
C ARG A 83 -3.62 1.11 -13.30
N GLU A 84 -2.82 0.87 -12.27
CA GLU A 84 -1.35 0.76 -12.39
C GLU A 84 -0.93 -0.61 -12.98
N GLY A 85 -1.87 -1.51 -13.27
CA GLY A 85 -1.60 -2.85 -13.80
C GLY A 85 -0.99 -3.82 -12.77
N ILE A 86 -0.93 -3.42 -11.50
CA ILE A 86 -0.30 -4.20 -10.43
C ILE A 86 -1.16 -5.40 -10.07
N SER A 87 -2.49 -5.25 -10.07
CA SER A 87 -3.41 -6.34 -9.78
C SER A 87 -3.22 -7.50 -10.76
N GLU A 88 -3.16 -7.21 -12.05
CA GLU A 88 -2.94 -8.24 -13.08
C GLU A 88 -1.53 -8.84 -12.99
N ALA A 89 -0.51 -8.02 -12.77
CA ALA A 89 0.87 -8.50 -12.65
C ALA A 89 1.10 -9.42 -11.43
N VAL A 90 0.45 -9.13 -10.30
CA VAL A 90 0.65 -9.87 -9.04
C VAL A 90 -0.36 -10.99 -8.85
N CYS A 91 -1.63 -10.74 -9.17
CA CYS A 91 -2.74 -11.64 -8.87
C CYS A 91 -3.26 -12.37 -10.12
N GLY A 92 -2.79 -12.03 -11.31
CA GLY A 92 -3.25 -12.59 -12.59
C GLY A 92 -4.62 -12.08 -13.05
N GLN A 93 -5.27 -11.20 -12.27
CA GLN A 93 -6.57 -10.61 -12.59
C GLN A 93 -6.77 -9.27 -11.87
N ARG A 94 -7.73 -8.48 -12.35
CA ARG A 94 -8.20 -7.25 -11.69
C ARG A 94 -9.06 -7.58 -10.47
N PHE A 95 -9.12 -6.66 -9.51
CA PHE A 95 -10.07 -6.75 -8.40
C PHE A 95 -11.47 -6.30 -8.80
N HIS A 96 -11.55 -5.26 -9.61
CA HIS A 96 -12.80 -4.73 -10.13
C HIS A 96 -12.96 -5.03 -11.63
N PRO A 97 -14.20 -5.26 -12.10
CA PRO A 97 -14.47 -5.37 -13.53
C PRO A 97 -13.95 -4.14 -14.29
N PRO A 98 -13.62 -4.28 -15.59
CA PRO A 98 -13.38 -3.14 -16.45
C PRO A 98 -14.51 -2.10 -16.32
N GLN A 99 -14.20 -0.83 -16.58
CA GLN A 99 -15.09 0.32 -16.42
C GLN A 99 -15.45 0.71 -14.97
N VAL A 100 -15.22 -0.15 -13.97
CA VAL A 100 -15.28 0.26 -12.56
C VAL A 100 -13.97 0.96 -12.22
N ALA A 101 -14.05 2.26 -11.93
CA ALA A 101 -12.92 3.12 -11.60
C ALA A 101 -11.73 3.04 -12.59
N SER A 102 -12.02 2.71 -13.84
CA SER A 102 -11.05 2.72 -14.95
C SER A 102 -10.85 4.14 -15.48
N LEU A 103 -9.67 4.44 -16.05
CA LEU A 103 -9.46 5.70 -16.75
C LEU A 103 -10.26 5.73 -18.05
N PRO A 104 -10.68 6.93 -18.53
CA PRO A 104 -11.18 7.09 -19.89
C PRO A 104 -10.15 6.60 -20.92
N ALA A 105 -10.64 6.08 -22.03
CA ALA A 105 -9.81 5.71 -23.19
C ALA A 105 -9.23 6.94 -23.90
#